data_AF-A0A972KEV1-F1
#
_entry.id   AF-A0A972KEV1-F1
#
_cell.length_a   1.000
_cell.length_b   1.000
_cell.length_c   1.000
_cell.angle_alpha   90.00
_cell.angle_beta   90.00
_cell.angle_gamma   90.00
#
_symmetry.space_group_name_H-M   'P 1'
#
loop_
_entity.id
_entity.type
_entity.pdbx_description
1 polymer ?
#
loop_
_entity_poly.entity_id
_entity_poly.type
_entity_poly.pdbx_seq_one_letter_code
_entity_poly.pdbx_strand_id
1 'polypeptide(L)'
;MKFETACSVFGAYVHDIDLNDLTSADVTQLDDAWAEYGVLFIRDQQLTPEQHLGFAERFASIDVNQFFRPVDGHPGIAEVLKERDQTINIGGGWHTDHSYDDQPARGS
;
A
#
# COMPACT_ATOMS: atom_id res chain seq x y z
N MET A 1 18.50 0.61 4.08
CA MET A 1 17.54 -0.28 3.40
C MET A 1 18.21 -1.52 2.83
N LYS A 2 17.61 -2.70 3.03
CA LYS A 2 18.01 -3.99 2.44
C LYS A 2 16.77 -4.74 1.95
N PHE A 3 16.94 -5.54 0.90
CA PHE A 3 15.86 -6.35 0.31
C PHE A 3 16.13 -7.84 0.49
N GLU A 4 15.11 -8.58 0.90
CA GLU A 4 15.11 -10.04 1.01
C GLU A 4 13.94 -10.60 0.19
N THR A 5 14.20 -11.50 -0.75
CA THR A 5 13.13 -12.06 -1.61
C THR A 5 12.11 -12.85 -0.79
N ALA A 6 10.83 -12.57 -1.00
CA ALA A 6 9.74 -13.26 -0.33
C ALA A 6 9.41 -14.61 -0.99
N CYS A 7 9.50 -14.67 -2.33
CA CYS A 7 9.49 -15.93 -3.08
C CYS A 7 10.35 -15.84 -4.35
N SER A 8 10.42 -16.94 -5.12
CA SER A 8 11.26 -17.00 -6.32
C SER A 8 10.70 -16.25 -7.54
N VAL A 9 9.48 -15.73 -7.45
CA VAL A 9 8.77 -15.12 -8.60
C VAL A 9 8.51 -13.64 -8.38
N PHE A 10 8.06 -13.24 -7.19
CA PHE A 10 7.76 -11.86 -6.84
C PHE A 10 7.82 -11.65 -5.32
N GLY A 11 7.85 -10.39 -4.91
CA GLY A 11 7.80 -9.98 -3.52
C GLY A 11 9.16 -9.85 -2.85
N ALA A 12 9.32 -8.81 -2.03
CA ALA A 12 10.49 -8.65 -1.17
C ALA A 12 10.12 -8.06 0.20
N TYR A 13 10.80 -8.50 1.25
CA TYR A 13 10.84 -7.82 2.54
C TYR A 13 11.86 -6.69 2.49
N VAL A 14 11.48 -5.53 3.01
CA VAL A 14 12.35 -4.36 3.12
C VAL A 14 12.72 -4.14 4.58
N HIS A 15 14.02 -4.15 4.84
CA HIS A 15 14.60 -4.02 6.17
C HIS A 15 15.42 -2.74 6.30
N ASP A 16 15.72 -2.36 7.55
CA ASP A 16 16.54 -1.18 7.90
C ASP A 16 15.99 0.11 7.26
N ILE A 17 14.70 0.37 7.48
CA ILE A 17 13.96 1.54 6.97
C ILE A 17 12.89 1.98 7.98
N ASP A 18 12.68 3.28 8.10
CA ASP A 18 11.58 3.91 8.83
C ASP A 18 10.75 4.74 7.84
N LEU A 19 9.48 4.37 7.65
CA LEU A 19 8.60 5.06 6.71
C LEU A 19 8.23 6.48 7.17
N ASN A 20 8.48 6.82 8.44
CA ASN A 20 8.28 8.16 8.96
C ASN A 20 9.39 9.14 8.56
N ASP A 21 10.55 8.65 8.12
CA ASP A 21 11.73 9.46 7.78
C ASP A 21 12.42 8.93 6.51
N LEU A 22 11.81 9.24 5.36
CA LEU A 22 12.33 8.83 4.05
C LEU A 22 12.90 10.01 3.28
N THR A 23 14.17 9.88 2.87
CA THR A 23 14.77 10.78 1.89
C THR A 23 14.17 10.55 0.50
N SER A 24 14.38 11.48 -0.43
CA SER A 24 13.98 11.26 -1.83
C SER A 24 14.71 10.07 -2.47
N ALA A 25 15.94 9.79 -2.04
CA ALA A 25 16.70 8.63 -2.54
C ALA A 25 16.10 7.31 -2.06
N ASP A 26 15.62 7.25 -0.81
CA ASP A 26 14.93 6.06 -0.28
C ASP A 26 13.65 5.78 -1.06
N VAL A 27 12.87 6.82 -1.38
CA VAL A 27 11.64 6.67 -2.19
C VAL A 27 11.96 6.16 -3.59
N THR A 28 12.97 6.71 -4.27
CA THR A 28 13.39 6.18 -5.58
C THR A 28 13.81 4.72 -5.49
N GLN A 29 14.57 4.34 -4.46
CA GLN A 29 14.99 2.96 -4.26
C GLN A 29 13.81 2.02 -3.99
N LEU A 30 12.80 2.48 -3.22
CA LEU A 30 11.55 1.73 -3.01
C LEU A 30 10.74 1.59 -4.29
N ASP A 31 10.65 2.64 -5.11
CA ASP A 31 9.88 2.64 -6.36
C ASP A 31 10.48 1.68 -7.39
N ASP A 32 11.81 1.71 -7.54
CA ASP A 32 12.56 0.77 -8.40
C ASP A 32 12.39 -0.68 -7.92
N ALA A 33 12.52 -0.92 -6.62
CA ALA A 33 12.32 -2.24 -6.04
C ALA A 33 10.86 -2.70 -6.17
N TRP A 34 9.89 -1.79 -6.03
CA TRP A 34 8.49 -2.13 -6.20
C TRP A 34 8.19 -2.54 -7.65
N ALA A 35 8.78 -1.85 -8.64
CA ALA A 35 8.69 -2.23 -10.04
C ALA A 35 9.35 -3.59 -10.34
N GLU A 36 10.45 -3.94 -9.65
CA GLU A 36 11.15 -5.23 -9.81
C GLU A 36 10.40 -6.39 -9.14
N TYR A 37 9.98 -6.20 -7.89
CA TYR A 37 9.41 -7.27 -7.06
C TYR A 37 7.88 -7.34 -7.12
N GLY A 38 7.18 -6.32 -7.61
CA GLY A 38 5.72 -6.23 -7.69
C GLY A 38 5.01 -5.97 -6.35
N VAL A 39 5.52 -6.48 -5.23
CA VAL A 39 5.00 -6.22 -3.87
C VAL A 39 6.15 -6.09 -2.88
N LEU A 40 6.06 -5.11 -1.98
CA LEU A 40 7.04 -4.91 -0.92
C LEU A 40 6.38 -5.08 0.46
N PHE A 41 7.05 -5.80 1.36
CA PHE A 41 6.62 -5.98 2.74
C PHE A 41 7.55 -5.21 3.66
N ILE A 42 7.05 -4.16 4.30
CA ILE A 42 7.80 -3.34 5.24
C ILE A 42 7.23 -3.58 6.63
N ARG A 43 8.03 -4.18 7.52
CA ARG A 43 7.58 -4.65 8.84
C ARG A 43 7.86 -3.61 9.92
N ASP A 44 7.17 -3.78 11.04
CA ASP A 44 7.40 -3.04 12.28
C ASP A 44 7.28 -1.52 12.16
N GLN A 45 6.41 -1.06 11.25
CA GLN A 45 6.10 0.34 11.05
C GLN A 45 4.92 0.77 11.93
N GLN A 46 5.04 1.93 12.54
CA GLN A 46 3.95 2.60 13.23
C GLN A 46 3.75 3.96 12.56
N LEU A 47 2.59 4.14 11.95
CA LEU A 47 2.23 5.33 11.18
C LEU A 47 0.92 5.90 11.73
N THR A 48 0.85 7.22 11.90
CA THR A 48 -0.46 7.88 11.98
C THR A 48 -1.13 7.84 10.61
N PRO A 49 -2.46 8.03 10.53
CA PRO A 49 -3.15 8.14 9.24
C PRO A 49 -2.53 9.18 8.29
N GLU A 50 -2.08 10.32 8.81
CA GLU A 50 -1.42 11.37 8.03
C GLU A 50 -0.05 10.93 7.51
N GLN A 51 0.73 10.20 8.32
CA GLN A 51 2.01 9.64 7.87
C GLN A 51 1.82 8.55 6.83
N HIS A 52 0.77 7.73 6.96
CA HIS A 52 0.40 6.72 5.97
C HIS A 52 0.03 7.36 4.62
N LEU A 53 -0.83 8.39 4.62
CA LEU A 53 -1.16 9.16 3.43
C LEU A 53 0.08 9.84 2.83
N GLY A 54 0.88 10.50 3.68
CA GLY A 54 2.09 11.19 3.26
C GLY A 54 3.13 10.25 2.64
N PHE A 55 3.21 8.99 3.11
CA PHE A 55 4.03 7.94 2.50
C PHE A 55 3.50 7.55 1.11
N ALA A 56 2.20 7.26 0.98
CA ALA A 56 1.59 6.89 -0.30
C ALA A 56 1.72 8.01 -1.36
N GLU A 57 1.57 9.27 -0.94
CA GLU A 57 1.73 10.46 -1.80
C GLU A 57 3.14 10.65 -2.35
N ARG A 58 4.16 9.96 -1.81
CA ARG A 58 5.51 9.94 -2.39
C ARG A 58 5.57 9.20 -3.72
N PHE A 59 4.60 8.32 -4.02
CA PHE A 59 4.59 7.46 -5.20
C PHE A 59 3.56 7.90 -6.25
N ALA A 60 2.38 8.35 -5.81
CA ALA A 60 1.31 8.84 -6.69
C ALA A 60 0.28 9.66 -5.89
N SER A 61 -0.57 10.42 -6.57
CA SER A 61 -1.75 11.00 -5.95
C SER A 61 -2.70 9.91 -5.43
N ILE A 62 -3.36 10.16 -4.30
CA ILE A 62 -4.33 9.23 -3.71
C ILE A 62 -5.57 9.11 -4.60
N ASP A 63 -5.87 7.88 -5.01
CA ASP A 63 -7.16 7.52 -5.62
C ASP A 63 -8.16 7.16 -4.51
N VAL A 64 -9.23 7.96 -4.39
CA VAL A 64 -10.20 7.81 -3.31
C VAL A 64 -11.21 6.72 -3.69
N ASN A 65 -11.14 5.60 -2.98
CA ASN A 65 -12.04 4.47 -3.18
C ASN A 65 -13.51 4.87 -2.96
N GLN A 66 -14.38 4.56 -3.93
CA GLN A 66 -15.80 4.91 -3.92
C GLN A 66 -16.69 3.87 -3.23
N PHE A 67 -16.16 2.68 -2.92
CA PHE A 67 -16.92 1.52 -2.46
C PHE A 67 -16.63 1.15 -1.01
N PHE A 68 -15.43 1.44 -0.53
CA PHE A 68 -15.00 1.10 0.82
C PHE A 68 -15.33 2.25 1.77
N ARG A 69 -15.64 1.88 3.02
CA ARG A 69 -15.77 2.88 4.08
C ARG A 69 -14.40 3.53 4.29
N PRO A 70 -14.29 4.86 4.32
CA PRO A 70 -13.04 5.49 4.70
C PRO A 70 -12.79 5.37 6.21
N VAL A 71 -11.53 5.42 6.62
CA VAL A 71 -11.18 5.62 8.03
C VAL A 71 -11.76 6.96 8.50
N ASP A 72 -12.39 6.97 9.68
CA ASP A 72 -13.04 8.16 10.22
C ASP A 72 -12.04 9.34 10.30
N GLY A 73 -12.41 10.48 9.72
CA GLY A 73 -11.57 11.68 9.61
C GLY A 73 -10.54 11.66 8.47
N HIS A 74 -10.37 10.54 7.76
CA HIS A 74 -9.32 10.34 6.76
C HIS A 74 -9.88 9.74 5.45
N PRO A 75 -10.59 10.55 4.64
CA PRO A 75 -11.28 10.05 3.44
C PRO A 75 -10.35 9.44 2.37
N GLY A 76 -9.05 9.74 2.41
CA GLY A 76 -8.05 9.15 1.52
C GLY A 76 -7.60 7.74 1.91
N ILE A 77 -8.06 7.20 3.06
CA ILE A 77 -7.69 5.86 3.52
C ILE A 77 -8.92 4.98 3.48
N ALA A 78 -8.91 4.01 2.57
CA ALA A 78 -9.96 3.01 2.47
C ALA A 78 -9.79 1.94 3.55
N GLU A 79 -10.83 1.67 4.34
CA GLU A 79 -10.78 0.71 5.43
C GLU A 79 -11.15 -0.70 4.96
N VAL A 80 -10.19 -1.63 5.04
CA VAL A 80 -10.41 -3.06 4.80
C VAL A 80 -10.69 -3.75 6.14
N LEU A 81 -11.87 -3.50 6.71
CA LEU A 81 -12.31 -4.06 7.99
C LEU A 81 -13.28 -5.22 7.78
N LYS A 82 -13.04 -6.32 8.51
CA LYS A 82 -13.99 -7.43 8.61
C LYS A 82 -14.48 -7.60 10.05
N GLU A 83 -15.74 -7.26 10.28
CA GLU A 83 -16.40 -7.44 11.57
C GLU A 83 -16.86 -8.89 11.78
N ARG A 84 -17.04 -9.28 13.05
CA ARG A 84 -17.34 -10.67 13.46
C ARG A 84 -18.57 -11.25 12.76
N ASP A 85 -19.61 -10.44 12.57
CA ASP A 85 -20.91 -10.84 12.01
C ASP A 85 -20.97 -10.75 10.48
N GLN A 86 -19.93 -10.20 9.83
CA GLN A 86 -19.87 -10.12 8.38
C GLN A 86 -19.61 -11.49 7.75
N THR A 87 -20.52 -11.90 6.87
CA THR A 87 -20.49 -13.20 6.18
C THR A 87 -19.67 -13.19 4.89
N ILE A 88 -19.34 -12.00 4.36
CA ILE A 88 -18.49 -11.80 3.19
C ILE A 88 -17.24 -11.01 3.57
N ASN A 89 -16.19 -11.08 2.74
CA ASN A 89 -14.96 -10.29 2.90
C ASN A 89 -14.72 -9.40 1.69
N ILE A 90 -14.02 -8.29 1.93
CA ILE A 90 -13.48 -7.43 0.89
C ILE A 90 -12.34 -8.19 0.19
N GLY A 91 -12.26 -8.07 -1.14
CA GLY A 91 -11.17 -8.65 -1.93
C GLY A 91 -11.10 -10.18 -1.95
N GLY A 92 -12.21 -10.89 -1.74
CA GLY A 92 -12.19 -12.36 -1.62
C GLY A 92 -11.87 -13.16 -2.88
N GLY A 93 -11.86 -12.53 -4.05
CA GLY A 93 -11.45 -13.13 -5.32
C GLY A 93 -10.10 -12.59 -5.79
N TRP A 94 -9.45 -13.28 -6.73
CA TRP A 94 -8.29 -12.73 -7.45
C TRP A 94 -8.72 -11.54 -8.31
N HIS A 95 -8.09 -10.39 -8.10
CA HIS A 95 -8.39 -9.14 -8.80
C HIS A 95 -7.19 -8.19 -8.74
N THR A 96 -7.31 -7.07 -9.46
CA THR A 96 -6.49 -5.86 -9.27
C THR A 96 -7.44 -4.69 -9.03
N ASP A 97 -7.05 -3.80 -8.13
CA ASP A 97 -7.90 -2.68 -7.71
C ASP A 97 -8.17 -1.70 -8.85
N HIS A 98 -9.37 -1.10 -8.84
CA HIS A 98 -9.76 -0.04 -9.78
C HIS A 98 -9.64 -0.40 -11.27
N SER A 99 -9.63 -1.68 -11.63
CA SER A 99 -9.55 -2.11 -13.03
C SER A 99 -10.76 -1.72 -13.90
N TYR A 100 -11.79 -1.13 -13.29
CA TYR A 100 -12.97 -0.59 -13.95
C TYR A 100 -12.84 0.89 -14.32
N ASP A 101 -11.83 1.60 -13.81
CA ASP A 101 -11.59 3.00 -14.12
C ASP A 101 -10.80 3.16 -15.43
N ASP A 102 -10.99 4.29 -16.13
CA ASP A 102 -10.23 4.62 -17.35
C ASP A 102 -8.72 4.71 -17.07
N GLN A 103 -8.36 5.15 -15.86
CA GLN A 103 -7.01 5.18 -15.33
C GLN A 103 -7.02 4.41 -14.00
N PRO A 104 -6.75 3.10 -14.02
CA PRO A 104 -6.71 2.28 -12.80
C PRO A 104 -5.66 2.77 -11.82
N ALA A 105 -5.87 2.48 -10.54
CA ALA A 105 -4.90 2.75 -9.48
C ALA A 105 -3.53 2.13 -9.82
N ARG A 106 -2.46 2.88 -9.56
CA ARG A 106 -1.07 2.42 -9.76
C ARG A 106 -0.75 1.21 -8.87
N GLY A 107 -1.30 1.17 -7.66
CA GLY A 107 -1.15 0.11 -6.67
C GLY A 107 -1.84 0.46 -5.36
N SER A 108 -1.80 -0.48 -4.41
CA SER A 108 -2.38 -0.39 -3.07
C SER A 108 -1.45 -0.91 -1.98
#